data_AF-A0A1Z9GXX2-F1
#
_entry.id   AF-A0A1Z9GXX2-F1
#
_cell.length_a   1.000
_cell.length_b   1.000
_cell.length_c   1.000
_cell.angle_alpha   90.00
_cell.angle_beta   90.00
_cell.angle_gamma   90.00
#
_symmetry.space_group_name_H-M   'P 1'
#
loop_
_entity.id
_entity.type
_entity.pdbx_description
1 polymer ?
#
loop_
_entity_poly.entity_id
_entity_poly.type
_entity_poly.pdbx_seq_one_letter_code
_entity_poly.pdbx_strand_id
1 'polypeptide(L)'
;MSIFETLGLSPSLKEEEKIKTQEQSEQLLRGYLEEYNDIIDFRNHRKFKKLGNRKNVYRFTVKLITLDFLEKVAKDKRVKNIMFSPSTPPPGAGIDSISMRYKIYIEYD
;
A
#
# COMPACT_ATOMS: atom_id res chain seq x y z
N MET A 1 -9.95 -38.71 -12.98
CA MET A 1 -9.63 -37.74 -14.04
C MET A 1 -10.84 -36.85 -14.21
N SER A 2 -10.64 -35.56 -13.98
CA SER A 2 -11.70 -34.56 -13.92
C SER A 2 -11.97 -34.05 -15.34
N ILE A 3 -13.24 -33.87 -15.72
CA ILE A 3 -13.67 -33.39 -17.06
C ILE A 3 -13.02 -32.04 -17.42
N PHE A 4 -12.52 -31.31 -16.42
CA PHE A 4 -11.76 -30.07 -16.58
C PHE A 4 -10.37 -30.24 -17.21
N GLU A 5 -9.73 -31.41 -17.07
CA GLU A 5 -8.39 -31.66 -17.62
C GLU A 5 -8.42 -31.88 -19.15
N THR A 6 -9.55 -32.33 -19.69
CA THR A 6 -9.70 -32.67 -21.11
C THR A 6 -9.92 -31.46 -22.02
N LEU A 7 -10.26 -30.29 -21.46
CA LEU A 7 -10.64 -29.10 -22.23
C LEU A 7 -9.54 -28.04 -22.38
N GLY A 8 -8.33 -28.26 -21.85
CA GLY A 8 -7.23 -27.29 -21.95
C GLY A 8 -7.54 -25.92 -21.31
N LEU A 9 -8.66 -25.81 -20.60
CA LEU A 9 -9.05 -24.64 -19.84
C LEU A 9 -8.28 -24.69 -18.53
N SER A 10 -7.03 -24.23 -18.58
CA SER A 10 -6.37 -23.71 -17.38
C SER A 10 -7.37 -22.79 -16.69
N PRO A 11 -7.64 -22.96 -15.38
CA PRO A 11 -8.52 -22.03 -14.67
C PRO A 11 -7.93 -20.65 -14.91
N SER A 12 -8.64 -19.84 -15.69
CA SER A 12 -8.26 -18.48 -16.01
C SER A 12 -7.81 -17.86 -14.70
N LEU A 13 -6.51 -17.50 -14.62
CA LEU A 13 -5.97 -16.69 -13.54
C LEU A 13 -7.02 -15.61 -13.31
N LYS A 14 -7.77 -15.70 -12.19
CA LYS A 14 -8.78 -14.68 -11.87
C LYS A 14 -8.05 -13.37 -12.04
N GLU A 15 -8.46 -12.55 -13.00
CA GLU A 15 -7.92 -11.21 -13.13
C GLU A 15 -8.20 -10.55 -11.78
N GLU A 16 -7.16 -10.42 -10.96
CA GLU A 16 -7.30 -9.80 -9.66
C GLU A 16 -7.81 -8.39 -9.88
N GLU A 17 -8.86 -8.04 -9.14
CA GLU A 17 -9.57 -6.79 -9.37
C GLU A 17 -8.59 -5.61 -9.17
N LYS A 18 -8.38 -4.85 -10.25
CA LYS A 18 -7.49 -3.68 -10.22
C LYS A 18 -7.99 -2.68 -9.18
N ILE A 19 -7.09 -2.18 -8.34
CA ILE A 19 -7.40 -1.12 -7.37
C ILE A 19 -7.68 0.16 -8.15
N LYS A 20 -8.90 0.70 -8.10
CA LYS A 20 -9.28 1.92 -8.85
C LYS A 20 -9.68 3.07 -7.92
N THR A 21 -10.07 2.75 -6.69
CA THR A 21 -10.58 3.73 -5.72
C THR A 21 -9.69 3.83 -4.48
N GLN A 22 -9.86 4.92 -3.73
CA GLN A 22 -9.14 5.13 -2.49
C GLN A 22 -9.55 4.10 -1.43
N GLU A 23 -10.83 3.78 -1.39
CA GLU A 23 -11.44 2.86 -0.44
C GLU A 23 -10.89 1.44 -0.65
N GLN A 24 -10.74 1.01 -1.91
CA GLN A 24 -10.13 -0.28 -2.25
C GLN A 24 -8.65 -0.35 -1.82
N SER A 25 -7.87 0.71 -2.10
CA SER A 25 -6.49 0.82 -1.61
C SER A 25 -6.46 0.78 -0.08
N GLU A 26 -7.41 1.42 0.59
CA GLU A 26 -7.42 1.51 2.04
C GLU A 26 -7.72 0.16 2.68
N GLN A 27 -8.74 -0.53 2.17
CA GLN A 27 -9.11 -1.86 2.65
C GLN A 27 -7.98 -2.86 2.46
N LEU A 28 -7.31 -2.82 1.31
CA LEU A 28 -6.14 -3.64 1.05
C LEU A 28 -5.04 -3.40 2.10
N LEU A 29 -4.68 -2.13 2.30
CA LEU A 29 -3.62 -1.78 3.24
C LEU A 29 -4.00 -2.09 4.68
N ARG A 30 -5.25 -1.87 5.08
CA ARG A 30 -5.74 -2.23 6.41
C ARG A 30 -5.62 -3.72 6.67
N GLY A 31 -5.88 -4.59 5.69
CA GLY A 31 -5.67 -6.03 5.83
C GLY A 31 -4.22 -6.39 6.18
N TYR A 32 -3.24 -5.68 5.65
CA TYR A 32 -1.82 -5.88 6.03
C TYR A 32 -1.42 -5.20 7.34
N LEU A 33 -2.19 -4.20 7.78
CA LEU A 33 -1.88 -3.38 8.95
C LEU A 33 -2.58 -3.87 10.22
N GLU A 34 -3.57 -4.77 10.13
CA GLU A 34 -4.21 -5.36 11.31
C GLU A 34 -3.20 -5.98 12.27
N GLU A 35 -2.14 -6.61 11.74
CA GLU A 35 -1.03 -7.19 12.50
C GLU A 35 -0.15 -6.13 13.20
N TYR A 36 -0.29 -4.86 12.83
CA TYR A 36 0.60 -3.76 13.20
C TYR A 36 -0.12 -2.51 13.75
N ASN A 37 -1.41 -2.62 14.07
CA ASN A 37 -2.30 -1.49 14.38
C ASN A 37 -1.77 -0.56 15.50
N ASP A 38 -1.08 -1.11 16.51
CA ASP A 38 -0.54 -0.31 17.62
C ASP A 38 0.73 0.47 17.23
N ILE A 39 1.44 0.03 16.19
CA ILE A 39 2.74 0.56 15.77
C ILE A 39 2.58 1.55 14.61
N ILE A 40 1.65 1.24 13.69
CA ILE A 40 1.48 1.95 12.43
C ILE A 40 0.27 2.88 12.53
N ASP A 41 0.52 4.12 12.94
CA ASP A 41 -0.49 5.19 12.95
C ASP A 41 -0.89 5.62 11.52
N PHE A 42 -1.69 4.78 10.86
CA PHE A 42 -2.14 4.93 9.47
C PHE A 42 -3.08 6.11 9.33
N ARG A 43 -2.60 7.19 8.71
CA ARG A 43 -3.36 8.45 8.54
C ARG A 43 -3.23 9.05 7.14
N ASN A 44 -4.14 9.96 6.83
CA ASN A 44 -4.08 10.84 5.65
C ASN A 44 -4.00 10.07 4.32
N HIS A 45 -4.65 8.91 4.25
CA HIS A 45 -4.72 8.14 3.03
C HIS A 45 -5.49 8.92 1.97
N ARG A 46 -4.84 9.19 0.83
CA ARG A 46 -5.44 9.95 -0.27
C ARG A 46 -4.75 9.70 -1.58
N LYS A 47 -5.47 9.89 -2.68
CA LYS A 47 -4.90 9.87 -4.03
C LYS A 47 -3.82 10.94 -4.19
N PHE A 48 -2.64 10.55 -4.66
CA PHE A 48 -1.51 11.44 -4.86
C PHE A 48 -1.40 11.86 -6.33
N LYS A 49 -1.61 13.15 -6.60
CA LYS A 49 -1.70 13.69 -7.97
C LYS A 49 -0.37 14.18 -8.55
N LYS A 50 0.73 14.15 -7.80
CA LYS A 50 1.93 14.96 -8.07
C LYS A 50 3.16 14.22 -8.63
N LEU A 51 3.06 12.95 -9.03
CA LEU A 51 4.21 12.15 -9.50
C LEU A 51 4.18 11.93 -11.03
N GLY A 52 4.27 13.01 -11.82
CA GLY A 52 4.41 12.93 -13.28
C GLY A 52 3.31 12.13 -13.99
N ASN A 53 3.70 11.27 -14.94
CA ASN A 53 2.81 10.38 -15.71
C ASN A 53 2.30 9.15 -14.95
N ARG A 54 2.61 9.00 -13.66
CA ARG A 54 2.16 7.83 -12.88
C ARG A 54 0.68 7.98 -12.53
N LYS A 55 -0.12 7.12 -13.13
CA LYS A 55 -1.55 6.99 -12.84
C LYS A 55 -1.70 6.11 -11.59
N ASN A 56 -2.71 6.39 -10.79
CA ASN A 56 -3.14 5.52 -9.69
C ASN A 56 -2.16 5.37 -8.50
N VAL A 57 -1.59 6.48 -8.05
CA VAL A 57 -0.76 6.52 -6.83
C VAL A 57 -1.60 6.96 -5.64
N TYR A 58 -1.50 6.25 -4.53
CA TYR A 58 -2.08 6.63 -3.24
C TYR A 58 -0.99 6.89 -2.22
N ARG A 59 -1.24 7.84 -1.33
CA ARG A 59 -0.30 8.22 -0.28
C ARG A 59 -0.97 8.21 1.07
N PHE A 60 -0.27 7.68 2.07
CA PHE A 60 -0.64 7.73 3.47
C PHE A 60 0.58 8.06 4.33
N THR A 61 0.35 8.30 5.61
CA THR A 61 1.37 8.62 6.59
C THR A 61 1.35 7.57 7.69
N VAL A 62 2.53 7.14 8.13
CA VAL A 62 2.71 6.20 9.23
C VAL A 62 3.71 6.77 10.23
N LYS A 63 3.56 6.42 11.52
CA LYS A 63 4.53 6.81 12.56
C LYS A 63 5.77 5.92 12.63
N LEU A 64 5.64 4.68 12.17
CA LEU A 64 6.69 3.69 12.12
C LEU A 64 6.42 2.83 10.88
N ILE A 65 7.49 2.36 10.25
CA ILE A 65 7.43 1.51 9.07
C ILE A 65 8.25 0.27 9.36
N THR A 66 7.63 -0.90 9.29
CA THR A 66 8.35 -2.17 9.41
C THR A 66 8.76 -2.63 8.02
N LEU A 67 9.95 -3.25 7.92
CA LEU A 67 10.39 -3.84 6.65
C LEU A 67 9.45 -4.97 6.20
N ASP A 68 8.90 -5.74 7.14
CA ASP A 68 7.93 -6.80 6.85
C ASP A 68 6.64 -6.26 6.21
N PHE A 69 6.10 -5.14 6.69
CA PHE A 69 4.96 -4.48 6.05
C PHE A 69 5.26 -4.12 4.60
N LEU A 70 6.41 -3.48 4.36
CA LEU A 70 6.82 -3.09 3.01
C LEU A 70 6.98 -4.31 2.10
N GLU A 71 7.56 -5.39 2.60
CA GLU A 71 7.76 -6.63 1.86
C GLU A 71 6.42 -7.31 1.51
N LYS A 72 5.50 -7.40 2.47
CA LYS A 72 4.16 -7.97 2.25
C LYS A 72 3.38 -7.21 1.19
N VAL A 73 3.40 -5.87 1.27
CA VAL A 73 2.72 -5.01 0.29
C VAL A 73 3.42 -5.08 -1.07
N ALA A 74 4.75 -5.17 -1.13
CA ALA A 74 5.49 -5.25 -2.40
C ALA A 74 5.29 -6.57 -3.13
N LYS A 75 4.95 -7.65 -2.40
CA LYS A 75 4.61 -8.96 -2.98
C LYS A 75 3.19 -9.03 -3.55
N ASP A 76 2.33 -8.05 -3.26
CA ASP A 76 1.00 -7.99 -3.84
C ASP A 76 1.09 -7.67 -5.33
N LYS A 77 0.50 -8.52 -6.18
CA LYS A 77 0.57 -8.41 -7.64
C LYS A 77 -0.12 -7.15 -8.18
N ARG A 78 -1.01 -6.54 -7.40
CA ARG A 78 -1.69 -5.28 -7.75
C ARG A 78 -0.80 -4.07 -7.48
N VAL A 79 0.22 -4.24 -6.64
CA VAL A 79 1.18 -3.19 -6.29
C VAL A 79 2.32 -3.21 -7.29
N LYS A 80 2.43 -2.11 -8.04
CA LYS A 80 3.48 -1.92 -9.04
C LYS A 80 4.76 -1.36 -8.43
N ASN A 81 4.63 -0.45 -7.47
CA ASN A 81 5.77 0.22 -6.86
C ASN A 81 5.43 0.79 -5.49
N ILE A 82 6.43 0.81 -4.59
CA ILE A 82 6.34 1.44 -3.28
C ILE A 82 7.49 2.43 -3.14
N MET A 83 7.15 3.65 -2.74
CA MET A 83 8.12 4.67 -2.38
C MET A 83 7.82 5.17 -0.96
N PHE A 84 8.85 5.51 -0.20
CA PHE A 84 8.67 6.14 1.10
C PHE A 84 9.62 7.33 1.25
N SER A 85 9.17 8.33 1.99
CA SER A 85 9.98 9.50 2.33
C SER A 85 9.80 9.83 3.81
N PRO A 86 10.88 10.13 4.55
CA PRO A 86 10.74 10.63 5.91
C PRO A 86 9.90 11.91 5.91
N SER A 87 9.04 12.06 6.91
CA SER A 87 8.18 13.22 7.09
C SER A 87 8.59 13.96 8.34
N THR A 88 8.92 15.24 8.17
CA THR A 88 9.04 16.16 9.29
C THR A 88 7.70 16.26 10.02
N PRO A 89 7.73 16.34 11.36
CA PRO A 89 6.53 16.60 12.14
C PRO A 89 6.07 18.04 11.87
N PRO A 90 4.77 18.34 12.05
CA PRO A 90 4.29 19.71 11.97
C PRO A 90 4.98 20.61 13.02
N PRO A 91 5.13 21.91 12.73
CA PRO A 91 5.71 22.86 13.68
C PRO A 91 4.98 22.81 15.03
N GLY A 92 5.72 22.81 16.15
CA GLY A 92 5.16 22.80 17.51
C GLY A 92 4.92 21.43 18.14
N ALA A 93 5.19 20.32 17.42
CA ALA A 93 5.01 18.95 17.93
C ALA A 93 6.34 18.19 18.19
N GLY A 94 7.47 18.88 18.13
CA GLY A 94 8.81 18.27 18.27
C GLY A 94 9.34 18.40 19.69
N ILE A 95 9.13 17.38 20.51
CA ILE A 95 10.01 17.09 21.64
C ILE A 95 10.89 15.94 21.16
N ASP A 96 12.18 16.24 21.00
CA ASP A 96 13.23 15.41 20.43
C ASP A 96 13.20 15.08 18.93
N SER A 97 14.39 15.20 18.33
CA SER A 97 14.61 15.62 16.94
C SER A 97 14.58 14.50 15.89
N ILE A 98 13.96 13.36 16.19
CA ILE A 98 13.87 12.22 15.26
C ILE A 98 12.40 11.81 15.11
N SER A 99 11.70 12.48 14.19
CA SER A 99 10.39 12.02 13.74
C SER A 99 10.56 10.76 12.88
N MET A 100 10.20 9.60 13.43
CA MET A 100 10.10 8.34 12.68
C MET A 100 8.89 8.30 11.72
N ARG A 101 8.22 9.43 11.48
CA ARG A 101 7.06 9.46 10.58
C ARG A 101 7.50 9.32 9.13
N TYR A 102 6.81 8.49 8.37
CA TYR A 102 7.05 8.30 6.94
C TYR A 102 5.79 8.61 6.14
N LYS A 103 5.96 9.20 4.96
CA LYS A 103 4.94 9.23 3.91
C LYS A 103 5.23 8.07 2.98
N ILE A 104 4.25 7.18 2.83
CA ILE A 104 4.33 6.03 1.93
C ILE A 104 3.47 6.34 0.72
N TYR A 105 3.98 6.01 -0.47
CA TYR A 105 3.34 6.15 -1.76
C TYR A 105 3.30 4.78 -2.40
N ILE A 106 2.11 4.35 -2.80
CA ILE A 106 1.90 3.06 -3.46
C ILE A 106 1.28 3.33 -4.82
N GLU A 107 1.94 2.80 -5.85
CA GLU A 107 1.46 2.79 -7.22
C GLU A 107 0.83 1.43 -7.50
N TYR A 108 -0.37 1.43 -8.06
CA TYR A 108 -1.08 0.23 -8.48
C TYR A 108 -1.20 0.18 -10.01
N ASP A 109 -1.42 -1.01 -10.56
CA ASP A 109 -1.65 -1.28 -11.99
C ASP A 109 -3.06 -0.92 -12.53
#